data_AF-B7G2P7-F1
#
_entry.id   AF-B7G2P7-F1
#
_cell.length_a   1.000
_cell.length_b   1.000
_cell.length_c   1.000
_cell.angle_alpha   90.00
_cell.angle_beta   90.00
_cell.angle_gamma   90.00
#
_symmetry.space_group_name_H-M   'P 1'
#
loop_
_entity.id
_entity.type
_entity.pdbx_description
1 polymer ?
#
loop_
_entity_poly.entity_id
_entity_poly.type
_entity_poly.pdbx_seq_one_letter_code
_entity_poly.pdbx_strand_id
1 'polypeptide(L)'
;MLYRRRNARKQRTKLKGTEEWYLQPLRRALVSLTLVAFGVSFALLLVKFEYEPQMDSLTDTVLRDFVDNFNVSNESAIATNSCHVRFHNPQMYLCHIIPWGANFGDELGPAVTKEVLRKKYPNCGGVDDLPVLDLSKREKYNHFLPEICLFTVGSVFFLVRDNDHLWGTGSIDGQRQICQNEAKNLTVYSVRGPKTANLVKRWCRDKLHTPFRGISGISQELGFGTTGDPGFLVAHLFENEFKYDSAAAPLDYCVIPHYFNRKINDLKSVPKEQILSVQQSWQSMIKKMLRCKFIISSSLHGVILSESFGIPVRWLSRNNRVAPFKFHDYFESFGYRNATEIGSVSTVEEGVAMGPPAVLTEAVRQEQVSRILQTFPYALFTVAGSDATS
;
A
#
# COMPACT_ATOMS: atom_id res chain seq x y z
N MET A 1 -33.80 55.96 -11.45
CA MET A 1 -33.09 54.67 -11.38
C MET A 1 -33.55 53.79 -12.53
N LEU A 2 -32.78 53.77 -13.63
CA LEU A 2 -33.17 53.15 -14.90
C LEU A 2 -32.20 52.00 -15.21
N TYR A 3 -32.74 50.80 -15.45
CA TYR A 3 -31.99 49.62 -15.86
C TYR A 3 -32.62 49.04 -17.13
N ARG A 4 -31.97 49.21 -18.29
CA ARG A 4 -32.25 48.43 -19.51
C ARG A 4 -31.00 48.29 -20.39
N ARG A 5 -30.56 47.04 -20.53
CA ARG A 5 -30.07 46.31 -21.73
C ARG A 5 -29.57 47.13 -22.94
N ARG A 6 -28.34 46.88 -23.44
CA ARG A 6 -28.00 45.96 -24.58
C ARG A 6 -26.55 46.17 -25.10
N ASN A 7 -25.97 45.06 -25.55
CA ASN A 7 -24.79 44.82 -26.40
C ASN A 7 -24.21 45.97 -27.24
N ALA A 8 -22.87 46.03 -27.36
CA ALA A 8 -22.13 46.23 -28.62
C ALA A 8 -20.61 45.96 -28.49
N ARG A 9 -19.98 45.72 -29.65
CA ARG A 9 -18.67 45.12 -29.98
C ARG A 9 -17.60 46.20 -30.28
N LYS A 10 -16.32 45.77 -30.32
CA LYS A 10 -15.10 46.39 -30.96
C LYS A 10 -14.44 47.54 -30.16
N GLN A 11 -13.12 47.77 -30.13
CA GLN A 11 -11.97 47.31 -30.94
C GLN A 11 -10.63 47.61 -30.23
N ARG A 12 -9.57 46.91 -30.70
CA ARG A 12 -8.13 46.97 -30.39
C ARG A 12 -7.47 48.36 -30.50
N THR A 13 -6.46 48.58 -29.67
CA THR A 13 -5.20 49.31 -29.96
C THR A 13 -4.06 48.50 -29.32
N LYS A 14 -3.27 47.72 -30.09
CA LYS A 14 -1.97 48.04 -30.71
C LYS A 14 -0.91 48.60 -29.74
N LEU A 15 -0.03 47.72 -29.27
CA LEU A 15 1.39 48.02 -29.06
C LEU A 15 2.19 47.17 -30.07
N LYS A 16 3.09 47.85 -30.78
CA LYS A 16 3.91 47.39 -31.91
C LYS A 16 5.33 47.03 -31.43
N GLY A 17 5.99 46.13 -32.17
CA GLY A 17 7.46 46.02 -32.30
C GLY A 17 7.99 44.60 -32.04
N THR A 18 7.94 43.65 -32.99
CA THR A 18 8.94 43.29 -34.04
C THR A 18 10.20 42.60 -33.47
N GLU A 19 10.33 41.28 -33.60
CA GLU A 19 10.99 40.51 -34.70
C GLU A 19 12.53 40.47 -34.57
N GLU A 20 13.10 39.32 -34.17
CA GLU A 20 13.74 38.29 -35.01
C GLU A 20 15.11 38.70 -35.57
N TRP A 21 16.20 38.03 -35.15
CA TRP A 21 17.38 37.73 -35.99
C TRP A 21 18.17 36.51 -35.46
N TYR A 22 18.60 35.69 -36.43
CA TYR A 22 19.44 34.49 -36.40
C TYR A 22 20.83 34.67 -35.75
N LEU A 23 21.45 33.57 -35.29
CA LEU A 23 22.73 32.99 -35.79
C LEU A 23 23.45 32.13 -34.71
N GLN A 24 23.89 30.93 -35.10
CA GLN A 24 24.91 30.14 -34.39
C GLN A 24 26.25 30.88 -34.28
N PRO A 25 27.20 30.40 -33.43
CA PRO A 25 28.33 29.71 -34.07
C PRO A 25 28.87 28.47 -33.34
N LEU A 26 29.42 27.57 -34.17
CA LEU A 26 30.36 26.48 -33.89
C LEU A 26 31.73 26.98 -33.37
N ARG A 27 32.41 26.15 -32.56
CA ARG A 27 33.86 25.77 -32.65
C ARG A 27 34.13 24.68 -31.59
N ARG A 28 34.25 23.40 -31.96
CA ARG A 28 35.47 22.68 -32.40
C ARG A 28 36.68 22.87 -31.46
N ALA A 29 37.02 21.83 -30.71
CA ALA A 29 38.40 21.44 -30.45
C ALA A 29 38.56 19.97 -30.87
N LEU A 30 39.20 19.79 -32.03
CA LEU A 30 39.75 18.55 -32.53
C LEU A 30 41.15 18.40 -31.94
N VAL A 31 41.46 17.26 -31.33
CA VAL A 31 42.83 16.71 -31.34
C VAL A 31 42.69 15.22 -31.67
N SER A 32 43.12 14.86 -32.89
CA SER A 32 43.20 13.49 -33.37
C SER A 32 44.66 13.15 -33.67
N LEU A 33 45.10 12.02 -33.11
CA LEU A 33 46.08 11.04 -33.59
C LEU A 33 47.56 11.48 -33.70
N THR A 34 48.57 10.64 -33.43
CA THR A 34 48.75 9.28 -33.99
C THR A 34 49.87 8.47 -33.27
N LEU A 35 49.63 7.15 -33.09
CA LEU A 35 50.52 5.95 -33.21
C LEU A 35 51.69 5.74 -32.21
N VAL A 36 51.99 4.54 -31.66
CA VAL A 36 52.20 3.22 -32.31
C VAL A 36 52.03 2.02 -31.32
N ALA A 37 51.31 0.97 -31.78
CA ALA A 37 51.39 -0.50 -31.55
C ALA A 37 51.22 -1.11 -30.12
N PHE A 38 50.74 -2.34 -29.90
CA PHE A 38 50.64 -3.59 -30.68
C PHE A 38 49.34 -4.34 -30.30
N GLY A 39 48.76 -5.10 -31.24
CA GLY A 39 47.45 -5.74 -31.07
C GLY A 39 47.45 -7.04 -30.26
N VAL A 40 46.32 -7.30 -29.59
CA VAL A 40 45.80 -8.63 -29.27
C VAL A 40 44.26 -8.54 -29.23
N SER A 41 43.59 -9.50 -29.88
CA SER A 41 42.16 -9.61 -30.10
C SER A 41 41.30 -9.55 -28.82
N PHE A 42 40.22 -8.77 -28.89
CA PHE A 42 39.17 -8.65 -27.88
C PHE A 42 38.16 -9.80 -28.05
N ALA A 43 38.22 -10.81 -27.18
CA ALA A 43 37.10 -11.73 -26.94
C ALA A 43 36.31 -11.19 -25.74
N LEU A 44 35.05 -10.82 -25.97
CA LEU A 44 34.12 -10.37 -24.94
C LEU A 44 33.95 -11.47 -23.87
N LEU A 45 34.39 -11.17 -22.66
CA LEU A 45 34.05 -11.89 -21.44
C LEU A 45 32.59 -11.55 -21.09
N LEU A 46 31.65 -12.40 -21.52
CA LEU A 46 30.30 -12.44 -20.95
C LEU A 46 30.40 -13.10 -19.58
N VAL A 47 30.58 -12.30 -18.53
CA VAL A 47 30.31 -12.75 -17.15
C VAL A 47 28.79 -12.83 -17.02
N LYS A 48 28.24 -14.03 -17.20
CA LYS A 48 26.94 -14.40 -16.64
C LYS A 48 27.05 -14.25 -15.12
N PHE A 49 26.34 -13.28 -14.55
CA PHE A 49 25.96 -13.37 -13.14
C PHE A 49 24.86 -14.42 -13.04
N GLU A 50 25.25 -15.67 -12.79
CA GLU A 50 24.34 -16.66 -12.22
C GLU A 50 24.12 -16.27 -10.76
N TYR A 51 22.87 -15.95 -10.44
CA TYR A 51 22.41 -15.70 -9.08
C TYR A 51 22.19 -17.06 -8.42
N GLU A 52 23.11 -17.50 -7.57
CA GLU A 52 22.92 -18.67 -6.70
C GLU A 52 22.11 -18.27 -5.45
N PRO A 53 20.96 -18.90 -5.17
CA PRO A 53 20.27 -18.77 -3.89
C PRO A 53 20.82 -19.84 -2.94
N GLN A 54 21.78 -19.47 -2.09
CA GLN A 54 22.26 -20.34 -0.99
C GLN A 54 22.03 -19.72 0.39
N MET A 55 20.91 -19.02 0.59
CA MET A 55 20.55 -18.39 1.87
C MET A 55 19.07 -18.58 2.27
N ASP A 56 18.47 -19.72 1.91
CA ASP A 56 17.03 -19.97 2.14
C ASP A 56 16.71 -20.90 3.33
N SER A 57 17.59 -21.79 3.78
CA SER A 57 17.17 -22.84 4.74
C SER A 57 17.07 -22.39 6.21
N LEU A 58 17.91 -21.45 6.64
CA LEU A 58 17.95 -20.96 8.03
C LEU A 58 16.93 -19.82 8.28
N THR A 59 16.63 -19.02 7.27
CA THR A 59 15.59 -17.98 7.28
C THR A 59 14.20 -18.60 7.21
N ASP A 60 13.99 -19.61 6.36
CA ASP A 60 12.69 -20.29 6.24
C ASP A 60 12.23 -20.96 7.53
N THR A 61 13.15 -21.53 8.32
CA THR A 61 12.80 -22.18 9.59
C THR A 61 12.36 -21.14 10.63
N VAL A 62 13.08 -20.04 10.76
CA VAL A 62 12.73 -18.94 11.68
C VAL A 62 11.44 -18.22 11.25
N LEU A 63 11.21 -18.07 9.94
CA LEU A 63 10.00 -17.46 9.39
C LEU A 63 8.75 -18.33 9.57
N ARG A 64 8.89 -19.66 9.47
CA ARG A 64 7.80 -20.63 9.74
C ARG A 64 7.44 -20.67 11.22
N ASP A 65 8.44 -20.77 12.10
CA ASP A 65 8.22 -20.81 13.56
C ASP A 65 7.49 -19.56 14.07
N PHE A 66 7.72 -18.38 13.46
CA PHE A 66 7.02 -17.16 13.84
C PHE A 66 5.52 -17.18 13.46
N VAL A 67 5.19 -17.72 12.27
CA VAL A 67 3.80 -17.84 11.80
C VAL A 67 3.05 -18.93 12.57
N ASP A 68 3.70 -20.05 12.84
CA ASP A 68 3.09 -21.17 13.59
C ASP A 68 2.78 -20.77 15.05
N ASN A 69 3.65 -19.96 15.68
CA ASN A 69 3.37 -19.37 16.99
C ASN A 69 2.23 -18.32 16.99
N PHE A 70 1.78 -17.86 15.83
CA PHE A 70 0.64 -16.96 15.67
C PHE A 70 -0.69 -17.72 15.48
N ASN A 71 -0.64 -19.02 15.16
CA ASN A 71 -1.78 -19.88 14.81
C ASN A 71 -2.29 -20.75 15.98
N VAL A 72 -2.11 -20.34 17.24
CA VAL A 72 -2.64 -21.12 18.38
C VAL A 72 -4.17 -21.03 18.42
N SER A 73 -4.81 -22.20 18.32
CA SER A 73 -6.24 -22.41 18.18
C SER A 73 -7.05 -22.22 19.48
N ASN A 74 -8.32 -21.83 19.29
CA ASN A 74 -9.37 -21.65 20.29
C ASN A 74 -9.53 -22.82 21.27
N GLU A 75 -9.28 -22.56 22.55
CA GLU A 75 -10.00 -23.19 23.65
C GLU A 75 -10.89 -22.15 24.32
N SER A 76 -12.15 -22.53 24.55
CA SER A 76 -13.16 -21.72 25.22
C SER A 76 -12.80 -21.54 26.70
N ALA A 77 -12.00 -20.51 27.00
CA ALA A 77 -11.76 -20.06 28.36
C ALA A 77 -12.76 -18.96 28.73
N ILE A 78 -13.43 -19.13 29.87
CA ILE A 78 -14.28 -18.13 30.49
C ILE A 78 -13.41 -16.88 30.73
N ALA A 79 -13.70 -15.81 29.99
CA ALA A 79 -12.89 -14.59 29.98
C ALA A 79 -13.03 -13.82 31.30
N THR A 80 -12.20 -14.17 32.28
CA THR A 80 -11.69 -13.15 33.20
C THR A 80 -10.65 -12.36 32.41
N ASN A 81 -10.93 -11.10 32.04
CA ASN A 81 -9.95 -10.23 31.37
C ASN A 81 -8.76 -10.00 32.32
N SER A 82 -7.82 -10.94 32.35
CA SER A 82 -6.63 -10.89 33.21
C SER A 82 -5.63 -9.85 32.73
N CYS A 83 -5.86 -9.24 31.57
CA CYS A 83 -5.02 -8.22 30.97
C CYS A 83 -5.82 -7.27 30.06
N HIS A 84 -5.28 -6.06 29.85
CA HIS A 84 -5.84 -5.03 28.99
C HIS A 84 -4.78 -4.47 28.03
N VAL A 85 -5.09 -4.47 26.73
CA VAL A 85 -4.24 -3.89 25.67
C VAL A 85 -4.53 -2.41 25.53
N ARG A 86 -3.49 -1.58 25.53
CA ARG A 86 -3.58 -0.13 25.24
C ARG A 86 -2.29 0.37 24.61
N PHE A 87 -2.34 1.50 23.92
CA PHE A 87 -1.10 2.17 23.51
C PHE A 87 -0.25 2.51 24.74
N HIS A 88 1.07 2.33 24.60
CA HIS A 88 2.05 2.75 25.59
C HIS A 88 2.00 4.26 25.80
N ASN A 89 1.90 5.01 24.70
CA ASN A 89 1.68 6.45 24.73
C ASN A 89 0.17 6.77 24.62
N PRO A 90 -0.44 7.41 25.64
CA PRO A 90 -1.88 7.68 25.65
C PRO A 90 -2.33 8.72 24.61
N GLN A 91 -1.41 9.42 23.95
CA GLN A 91 -1.71 10.38 22.87
C GLN A 91 -1.74 9.71 21.48
N MET A 92 -1.51 8.39 21.40
CA MET A 92 -1.50 7.66 20.13
C MET A 92 -2.88 7.23 19.67
N TYR A 93 -3.07 7.25 18.35
CA TYR A 93 -4.28 6.81 17.65
C TYR A 93 -3.94 5.89 16.48
N LEU A 94 -4.84 4.94 16.19
CA LEU A 94 -4.90 4.29 14.89
C LEU A 94 -5.50 5.29 13.90
N CYS A 95 -4.68 5.82 13.00
CA CYS A 95 -5.10 6.87 12.08
C CYS A 95 -5.40 6.32 10.70
N HIS A 96 -6.53 6.79 10.14
CA HIS A 96 -6.91 6.53 8.76
C HIS A 96 -7.66 7.74 8.18
N ILE A 97 -7.99 7.68 6.90
CA ILE A 97 -8.83 8.69 6.25
C ILE A 97 -9.86 7.97 5.40
N ILE A 98 -11.15 8.19 5.67
CA ILE A 98 -12.22 7.64 4.83
C ILE A 98 -12.79 8.78 3.99
N PRO A 99 -12.24 9.04 2.79
CA PRO A 99 -12.73 10.12 1.95
C PRO A 99 -14.17 9.82 1.52
N TRP A 100 -15.03 10.85 1.55
CA TRP A 100 -16.42 10.77 1.09
C TRP A 100 -17.31 9.79 1.87
N GLY A 101 -16.92 9.44 3.10
CA GLY A 101 -17.75 8.71 4.07
C GLY A 101 -17.75 7.18 3.97
N ALA A 102 -17.25 6.58 2.89
CA ALA A 102 -17.07 5.13 2.79
C ALA A 102 -16.03 4.75 1.71
N ASN A 103 -15.08 3.89 2.08
CA ASN A 103 -14.16 3.22 1.17
C ASN A 103 -13.60 1.97 1.86
N PHE A 104 -13.94 0.79 1.34
CA PHE A 104 -13.59 -0.47 1.99
C PHE A 104 -12.09 -0.58 2.31
N GLY A 105 -11.23 -0.09 1.41
CA GLY A 105 -9.79 -0.22 1.57
C GLY A 105 -9.22 0.71 2.63
N ASP A 106 -9.85 1.87 2.85
CA ASP A 106 -9.40 2.86 3.83
C ASP A 106 -9.92 2.54 5.25
N GLU A 107 -10.87 1.62 5.37
CA GLU A 107 -11.38 1.07 6.64
C GLU A 107 -10.48 -0.03 7.23
N LEU A 108 -9.61 -0.64 6.41
CA LEU A 108 -8.83 -1.83 6.79
C LEU A 108 -7.81 -1.58 7.89
N GLY A 109 -7.18 -0.40 7.92
CA GLY A 109 -6.02 -0.14 8.78
C GLY A 109 -6.26 -0.43 10.28
N PRO A 110 -7.27 0.18 10.91
CA PRO A 110 -7.63 -0.13 12.28
C PRO A 110 -8.09 -1.58 12.48
N ALA A 111 -8.87 -2.14 11.55
CA ALA A 111 -9.39 -3.51 11.66
C ALA A 111 -8.28 -4.56 11.67
N VAL A 112 -7.33 -4.46 10.73
CA VAL A 112 -6.15 -5.34 10.66
C VAL A 112 -5.30 -5.22 11.93
N THR A 113 -5.05 -4.00 12.39
CA THR A 113 -4.23 -3.76 13.59
C THR A 113 -4.85 -4.38 14.83
N LYS A 114 -6.16 -4.20 15.02
CA LYS A 114 -6.90 -4.80 16.13
C LYS A 114 -6.85 -6.32 16.05
N GLU A 115 -7.03 -6.91 14.88
CA GLU A 115 -7.03 -8.36 14.74
C GLU A 115 -5.65 -9.01 14.96
N VAL A 116 -4.57 -8.35 14.55
CA VAL A 116 -3.20 -8.76 14.93
C VAL A 116 -3.05 -8.81 16.45
N LEU A 117 -3.54 -7.79 17.16
CA LEU A 117 -3.46 -7.75 18.62
C LEU A 117 -4.36 -8.79 19.29
N ARG A 118 -5.57 -9.05 18.76
CA ARG A 118 -6.46 -10.11 19.28
C ARG A 118 -5.82 -11.48 19.17
N LYS A 119 -5.26 -11.83 18.00
CA LYS A 119 -4.55 -13.11 17.82
C LYS A 119 -3.32 -13.22 18.71
N LYS A 120 -2.57 -12.13 18.93
CA LYS A 120 -1.41 -12.13 19.81
C LYS A 120 -1.77 -12.26 21.29
N TYR A 121 -2.89 -11.65 21.71
CA TYR A 121 -3.32 -11.53 23.10
C TYR A 121 -4.79 -11.93 23.26
N PRO A 122 -5.15 -13.21 23.01
CA PRO A 122 -6.55 -13.66 22.90
C PRO A 122 -7.36 -13.54 24.20
N ASN A 123 -6.67 -13.49 25.35
CA ASN A 123 -7.30 -13.39 26.68
C ASN A 123 -7.28 -11.96 27.26
N CYS A 124 -6.88 -10.96 26.47
CA CYS A 124 -6.83 -9.57 26.92
C CYS A 124 -7.96 -8.72 26.34
N GLY A 125 -8.57 -7.89 27.19
CA GLY A 125 -9.51 -6.84 26.76
C GLY A 125 -8.81 -5.62 26.17
N GLY A 126 -9.56 -4.56 25.86
CA GLY A 126 -9.02 -3.25 25.51
C GLY A 126 -8.63 -3.02 24.05
N VAL A 127 -8.51 -4.08 23.24
CA VAL A 127 -8.21 -3.96 21.80
C VAL A 127 -9.31 -3.17 21.07
N ASP A 128 -10.58 -3.39 21.43
CA ASP A 128 -11.72 -2.66 20.85
C ASP A 128 -11.72 -1.18 21.24
N ASP A 129 -11.22 -0.87 22.43
CA ASP A 129 -11.14 0.48 22.98
C ASP A 129 -9.94 1.29 22.47
N LEU A 130 -9.05 0.67 21.66
CA LEU A 130 -7.95 1.40 21.04
C LEU A 130 -8.48 2.57 20.22
N PRO A 131 -7.99 3.80 20.48
CA PRO A 131 -8.53 5.00 19.88
C PRO A 131 -8.24 5.04 18.38
N VAL A 132 -9.26 5.36 17.60
CA VAL A 132 -9.20 5.47 16.13
C VAL A 132 -9.53 6.90 15.72
N LEU A 133 -8.70 7.48 14.86
CA LEU A 133 -8.90 8.84 14.35
C LEU A 133 -9.10 8.83 12.83
N ASP A 134 -10.32 9.19 12.41
CA ASP A 134 -10.66 9.45 11.01
C ASP A 134 -10.33 10.91 10.65
N LEU A 135 -9.20 11.07 9.96
CA LEU A 135 -8.67 12.38 9.58
C LEU A 135 -9.55 13.14 8.57
N SER A 136 -10.58 12.50 7.98
CA SER A 136 -11.57 13.20 7.16
C SER A 136 -12.52 14.07 7.99
N LYS A 137 -12.64 13.79 9.30
CA LYS A 137 -13.56 14.48 10.22
C LYS A 137 -12.89 15.56 11.05
N ARG A 138 -11.63 15.89 10.74
CA ARG A 138 -10.74 16.67 11.61
C ARG A 138 -11.28 18.07 11.95
N GLU A 139 -11.88 18.76 10.99
CA GLU A 139 -12.48 20.09 11.19
C GLU A 139 -13.62 20.11 12.23
N LYS A 140 -14.21 18.96 12.55
CA LYS A 140 -15.25 18.82 13.58
C LYS A 140 -14.68 18.79 15.01
N TYR A 141 -13.40 18.47 15.18
CA TYR A 141 -12.74 18.26 16.47
C TYR A 141 -11.70 19.37 16.70
N ASN A 142 -12.12 20.43 17.41
CA ASN A 142 -11.34 21.63 17.70
C ASN A 142 -9.90 21.30 18.21
N HIS A 143 -8.87 21.84 17.55
CA HIS A 143 -7.46 21.43 17.71
C HIS A 143 -6.74 22.07 18.90
N PHE A 144 -6.48 21.29 19.98
CA PHE A 144 -5.55 21.71 21.04
C PHE A 144 -4.68 20.60 21.68
N LEU A 145 -4.66 19.37 21.14
CA LEU A 145 -3.71 18.33 21.58
C LEU A 145 -2.90 17.79 20.39
N PRO A 146 -1.58 17.54 20.55
CA PRO A 146 -0.82 16.80 19.56
C PRO A 146 -1.28 15.33 19.57
N GLU A 147 -1.85 14.88 18.45
CA GLU A 147 -2.23 13.49 18.20
C GLU A 147 -1.05 12.79 17.50
N ILE A 148 -0.60 11.65 18.02
CA ILE A 148 0.42 10.81 17.38
C ILE A 148 -0.28 9.69 16.63
N CYS A 149 0.00 9.53 15.35
CA CYS A 149 -0.65 8.54 14.51
C CYS A 149 0.20 7.29 14.29
N LEU A 150 -0.42 6.11 14.41
CA LEU A 150 0.03 4.90 13.73
C LEU A 150 -0.73 4.76 12.41
N PHE A 151 -0.03 4.92 11.28
CA PHE A 151 -0.57 4.70 9.93
C PHE A 151 -0.20 3.32 9.43
N THR A 152 -1.21 2.56 9.01
CA THR A 152 -1.04 1.14 8.66
C THR A 152 -1.37 0.85 7.20
N VAL A 153 -2.65 0.85 6.83
CA VAL A 153 -3.12 0.60 5.46
C VAL A 153 -3.38 1.91 4.72
N GLY A 154 -3.16 1.91 3.41
CA GLY A 154 -3.60 2.98 2.52
C GLY A 154 -2.49 3.82 1.89
N SER A 155 -2.90 4.76 1.04
CA SER A 155 -1.98 5.66 0.32
C SER A 155 -1.93 7.05 0.98
N VAL A 156 -1.65 7.08 2.28
CA VAL A 156 -1.88 8.24 3.16
C VAL A 156 -0.59 8.95 3.58
N PHE A 157 0.52 8.63 2.95
CA PHE A 157 1.84 9.21 3.24
C PHE A 157 1.85 10.74 3.32
N PHE A 158 1.03 11.44 2.54
CA PHE A 158 0.94 12.90 2.54
C PHE A 158 0.30 13.50 3.81
N LEU A 159 -0.29 12.68 4.68
CA LEU A 159 -0.90 13.09 5.95
C LEU A 159 0.08 13.00 7.13
N VAL A 160 1.22 12.33 6.94
CA VAL A 160 2.20 12.01 7.99
C VAL A 160 2.85 13.28 8.54
N ARG A 161 2.89 13.39 9.86
CA ARG A 161 3.44 14.47 10.68
C ARG A 161 4.58 13.98 11.55
N ASP A 162 5.19 14.90 12.28
CA ASP A 162 6.29 14.61 13.19
C ASP A 162 5.83 13.71 14.33
N ASN A 163 6.69 12.76 14.70
CA ASN A 163 6.47 11.69 15.68
C ASN A 163 5.45 10.62 15.26
N ASP A 164 4.91 10.66 14.04
CA ASP A 164 4.05 9.59 13.55
C ASP A 164 4.82 8.29 13.27
N HIS A 165 4.08 7.19 13.33
CA HIS A 165 4.55 5.82 13.18
C HIS A 165 3.97 5.18 11.92
N LEU A 166 4.80 4.49 11.13
CA LEU A 166 4.39 3.89 9.85
C LEU A 166 4.59 2.37 9.85
N TRP A 167 3.52 1.62 9.56
CA TRP A 167 3.56 0.17 9.37
C TRP A 167 2.82 -0.22 8.08
N GLY A 168 3.53 -0.19 6.96
CA GLY A 168 3.06 -0.75 5.69
C GLY A 168 2.24 0.19 4.80
N THR A 169 2.01 1.43 5.24
CA THR A 169 1.36 2.46 4.41
C THR A 169 2.29 2.94 3.28
N GLY A 170 1.74 3.57 2.24
CA GLY A 170 2.50 3.92 1.03
C GLY A 170 2.21 5.29 0.43
N SER A 171 3.08 5.75 -0.47
CA SER A 171 2.86 6.97 -1.26
C SER A 171 1.83 6.76 -2.37
N ILE A 172 0.96 7.74 -2.61
CA ILE A 172 -0.04 7.64 -3.68
C ILE A 172 0.59 7.82 -5.08
N ASP A 173 1.40 8.86 -5.24
CA ASP A 173 1.89 9.36 -6.53
C ASP A 173 3.43 9.48 -6.60
N GLY A 174 4.11 9.30 -5.47
CA GLY A 174 5.56 9.45 -5.36
C GLY A 174 6.06 10.91 -5.43
N GLN A 175 5.16 11.88 -5.52
CA GLN A 175 5.49 13.30 -5.68
C GLN A 175 5.26 14.10 -4.40
N ARG A 176 4.26 13.71 -3.60
CA ARG A 176 3.96 14.37 -2.32
C ARG A 176 5.04 14.04 -1.30
N GLN A 177 6.02 14.92 -1.22
CA GLN A 177 7.17 14.74 -0.35
C GLN A 177 6.76 14.87 1.11
N ILE A 178 7.22 13.93 1.92
CA ILE A 178 7.29 14.08 3.37
C ILE A 178 8.70 14.61 3.71
N CYS A 179 8.90 15.14 4.92
CA CYS A 179 10.23 15.59 5.39
C CYS A 179 10.85 16.81 4.65
N GLN A 180 10.09 17.54 3.81
CA GLN A 180 10.62 18.61 2.94
C GLN A 180 11.21 19.83 3.67
N ASN A 181 10.59 20.31 4.76
CA ASN A 181 10.95 21.62 5.33
C ASN A 181 11.31 21.61 6.83
N GLU A 182 11.12 20.51 7.55
CA GLU A 182 11.44 20.43 8.99
C GLU A 182 11.96 19.04 9.35
N ALA A 183 12.65 18.93 10.49
CA ALA A 183 13.20 17.68 10.99
C ALA A 183 12.10 16.76 11.54
N LYS A 184 11.33 16.12 10.64
CA LYS A 184 10.33 15.13 11.05
C LYS A 184 11.00 13.93 11.72
N ASN A 185 10.78 13.78 13.02
CA ASN A 185 11.13 12.57 13.74
C ASN A 185 10.12 11.47 13.39
N LEU A 186 10.43 10.57 12.45
CA LEU A 186 9.52 9.50 12.03
C LEU A 186 10.03 8.14 12.49
N THR A 187 9.11 7.32 12.99
CA THR A 187 9.39 5.91 13.26
C THR A 187 8.78 5.06 12.15
N VAL A 188 9.63 4.43 11.34
CA VAL A 188 9.19 3.63 10.19
C VAL A 188 9.51 2.17 10.46
N TYR A 189 8.47 1.36 10.65
CA TYR A 189 8.59 -0.09 10.85
C TYR A 189 8.57 -0.82 9.51
N SER A 190 7.66 -0.41 8.63
CA SER A 190 7.57 -0.90 7.25
C SER A 190 6.81 0.10 6.39
N VAL A 191 6.91 -0.07 5.08
CA VAL A 191 6.12 0.69 4.10
C VAL A 191 5.58 -0.27 3.05
N ARG A 192 4.61 0.17 2.26
CA ARG A 192 3.91 -0.71 1.30
C ARG A 192 4.84 -1.47 0.36
N GLY A 193 5.85 -0.77 -0.18
CA GLY A 193 6.70 -1.33 -1.22
C GLY A 193 8.03 -0.61 -1.42
N PRO A 194 8.89 -1.14 -2.30
CA PRO A 194 10.27 -0.64 -2.49
C PRO A 194 10.34 0.79 -3.01
N LYS A 195 9.37 1.25 -3.80
CA LYS A 195 9.37 2.63 -4.29
C LYS A 195 9.11 3.60 -3.16
N THR A 196 8.15 3.32 -2.30
CA THR A 196 7.90 4.12 -1.10
C THR A 196 9.12 4.08 -0.17
N ALA A 197 9.75 2.92 0.02
CA ALA A 197 10.97 2.79 0.83
C ALA A 197 12.09 3.71 0.30
N ASN A 198 12.30 3.73 -1.01
CA ASN A 198 13.27 4.62 -1.66
C ASN A 198 12.96 6.10 -1.46
N LEU A 199 11.68 6.48 -1.45
CA LEU A 199 11.27 7.86 -1.15
C LEU A 199 11.58 8.22 0.32
N VAL A 200 11.27 7.35 1.28
CA VAL A 200 11.60 7.54 2.69
C VAL A 200 13.11 7.70 2.90
N LYS A 201 13.91 6.80 2.31
CA LYS A 201 15.38 6.89 2.34
C LYS A 201 15.90 8.21 1.79
N ARG A 202 15.30 8.69 0.70
CA ARG A 202 15.69 9.94 0.04
C ARG A 202 15.31 11.17 0.86
N TRP A 203 14.10 11.20 1.41
CA TRP A 203 13.53 12.40 2.04
C TRP A 203 13.86 12.53 3.53
N CYS A 204 14.11 11.42 4.22
CA CYS A 204 14.25 11.41 5.68
C CYS A 204 15.59 10.80 6.14
N ARG A 205 16.62 10.77 5.27
CA ARG A 205 17.93 10.10 5.49
C ARG A 205 18.57 10.35 6.86
N ASP A 206 18.58 11.60 7.33
CA ASP A 206 19.22 11.99 8.60
C ASP A 206 18.25 11.99 9.80
N LYS A 207 17.01 11.51 9.60
CA LYS A 207 15.86 11.75 10.49
C LYS A 207 15.07 10.46 10.79
N LEU A 208 15.61 9.30 10.45
CA LEU A 208 14.97 8.00 10.61
C LEU A 208 15.36 7.37 11.96
N HIS A 209 14.35 7.08 12.77
CA HIS A 209 14.47 6.11 13.85
C HIS A 209 13.91 4.77 13.37
N THR A 210 14.79 3.83 13.06
CA THR A 210 14.42 2.44 12.80
C THR A 210 14.63 1.65 14.10
N PRO A 211 13.57 1.14 14.77
CA PRO A 211 13.70 0.45 16.05
C PRO A 211 14.29 -0.96 15.93
N PHE A 212 14.77 -1.37 14.75
CA PHE A 212 15.33 -2.70 14.46
C PHE A 212 16.71 -2.99 15.08
N ARG A 213 17.11 -2.28 16.15
CA ARG A 213 18.29 -2.63 16.95
C ARG A 213 18.00 -3.92 17.74
N GLY A 214 17.97 -5.08 17.07
CA GLY A 214 17.90 -6.37 17.77
C GLY A 214 17.25 -7.55 17.04
N ILE A 215 16.67 -7.39 15.85
CA ILE A 215 16.12 -8.54 15.11
C ILE A 215 17.19 -9.09 14.16
N SER A 216 17.80 -10.22 14.51
CA SER A 216 18.75 -10.94 13.66
C SER A 216 18.10 -11.34 12.33
N GLY A 217 18.75 -11.05 11.19
CA GLY A 217 18.31 -11.50 9.86
C GLY A 217 17.55 -10.48 9.01
N ILE A 218 17.12 -9.36 9.58
CA ILE A 218 16.55 -8.23 8.81
C ILE A 218 17.68 -7.21 8.60
N SER A 219 18.05 -6.91 7.35
CA SER A 219 19.02 -5.86 7.09
C SER A 219 18.52 -4.55 7.70
N GLN A 220 19.42 -3.81 8.35
CA GLN A 220 19.16 -2.54 9.07
C GLN A 220 18.50 -1.44 8.22
N GLU A 221 18.18 -1.72 6.95
CA GLU A 221 17.64 -0.81 5.97
C GLU A 221 16.21 -1.19 5.57
N LEU A 222 15.32 -0.19 5.50
CA LEU A 222 14.05 -0.28 4.77
C LEU A 222 14.30 -0.84 3.37
N GLY A 223 13.93 -2.10 3.15
CA GLY A 223 14.23 -2.83 1.93
C GLY A 223 13.14 -3.83 1.62
N PHE A 224 13.32 -4.58 0.54
CA PHE A 224 12.34 -5.56 0.04
C PHE A 224 11.86 -6.53 1.15
N GLY A 225 12.77 -7.01 2.01
CA GLY A 225 12.44 -7.90 3.13
C GLY A 225 11.64 -7.27 4.29
N THR A 226 11.34 -5.97 4.22
CA THR A 226 10.62 -5.20 5.26
C THR A 226 9.43 -4.41 4.70
N THR A 227 8.99 -4.72 3.47
CA THR A 227 7.85 -4.04 2.83
C THR A 227 6.63 -4.93 2.74
N GLY A 228 5.45 -4.33 2.84
CA GLY A 228 4.18 -4.99 2.58
C GLY A 228 2.98 -4.16 3.06
N ASP A 229 1.86 -4.26 2.35
CA ASP A 229 0.60 -3.63 2.74
C ASP A 229 -0.14 -4.51 3.76
N PRO A 230 -0.48 -4.03 4.98
CA PRO A 230 -1.19 -4.84 5.97
C PRO A 230 -2.58 -5.26 5.53
N GLY A 231 -3.17 -4.63 4.50
CA GLY A 231 -4.40 -5.11 3.88
C GLY A 231 -4.27 -6.53 3.32
N PHE A 232 -3.05 -7.01 3.05
CA PHE A 232 -2.79 -8.38 2.64
C PHE A 232 -3.01 -9.39 3.77
N LEU A 233 -2.91 -8.98 5.03
CA LEU A 233 -3.13 -9.87 6.18
C LEU A 233 -4.60 -10.28 6.36
N VAL A 234 -5.54 -9.62 5.69
CA VAL A 234 -6.97 -9.83 5.93
C VAL A 234 -7.41 -11.28 5.73
N ALA A 235 -6.91 -11.97 4.71
CA ALA A 235 -7.27 -13.38 4.48
C ALA A 235 -6.77 -14.30 5.61
N HIS A 236 -5.56 -14.05 6.11
CA HIS A 236 -4.96 -14.81 7.21
C HIS A 236 -5.61 -14.48 8.57
N LEU A 237 -5.83 -13.19 8.84
CA LEU A 237 -6.37 -12.73 10.13
C LEU A 237 -7.84 -13.13 10.32
N PHE A 238 -8.63 -13.14 9.24
CA PHE A 238 -10.08 -13.38 9.28
C PHE A 238 -10.49 -14.68 8.56
N GLU A 239 -9.60 -15.67 8.49
CA GLU A 239 -9.79 -16.96 7.80
C GLU A 239 -11.06 -17.72 8.25
N ASN A 240 -11.46 -17.55 9.51
CA ASN A 240 -12.63 -18.20 10.09
C ASN A 240 -13.93 -17.43 9.83
N GLU A 241 -13.85 -16.15 9.48
CA GLU A 241 -15.02 -15.28 9.25
C GLU A 241 -15.48 -15.27 7.80
N PHE A 242 -14.54 -15.38 6.86
CA PHE A 242 -14.81 -15.22 5.43
C PHE A 242 -14.53 -16.51 4.66
N LYS A 243 -15.60 -17.26 4.39
CA LYS A 243 -15.55 -18.47 3.56
C LYS A 243 -16.49 -18.32 2.36
N TYR A 244 -16.16 -18.99 1.26
CA TYR A 244 -17.03 -19.04 0.10
C TYR A 244 -18.36 -19.68 0.48
N ASP A 245 -19.45 -18.95 0.23
CA ASP A 245 -20.80 -19.48 0.40
C ASP A 245 -21.18 -20.30 -0.83
N SER A 246 -21.06 -21.63 -0.69
CA SER A 246 -21.41 -22.59 -1.75
C SER A 246 -22.88 -22.54 -2.20
N ALA A 247 -23.78 -21.93 -1.41
CA ALA A 247 -25.17 -21.75 -1.79
C ALA A 247 -25.37 -20.59 -2.79
N ALA A 248 -24.40 -19.68 -2.90
CA ALA A 248 -24.48 -18.54 -3.80
C ALA A 248 -23.85 -18.85 -5.17
N ALA A 249 -24.61 -18.62 -6.24
CA ALA A 249 -24.13 -18.83 -7.61
C ALA A 249 -22.82 -18.05 -7.85
N PRO A 250 -21.76 -18.70 -8.37
CA PRO A 250 -20.50 -18.04 -8.68
C PRO A 250 -20.66 -17.10 -9.87
N LEU A 251 -19.91 -16.00 -9.86
CA LEU A 251 -19.82 -15.03 -10.94
C LEU A 251 -18.56 -15.31 -11.75
N ASP A 252 -18.65 -15.28 -13.08
CA ASP A 252 -17.49 -15.55 -13.95
C ASP A 252 -16.38 -14.52 -13.77
N TYR A 253 -16.74 -13.27 -13.50
CA TYR A 253 -15.80 -12.23 -13.10
C TYR A 253 -16.51 -11.14 -12.32
N CYS A 254 -15.72 -10.34 -11.60
CA CYS A 254 -16.18 -9.11 -10.97
C CYS A 254 -15.25 -7.95 -11.29
N VAL A 255 -15.79 -6.74 -11.35
CA VAL A 255 -15.06 -5.51 -11.60
C VAL A 255 -15.11 -4.62 -10.36
N ILE A 256 -13.95 -4.21 -9.86
CA ILE A 256 -13.82 -3.25 -8.75
C ILE A 256 -13.34 -1.90 -9.31
N PRO A 257 -14.24 -0.99 -9.70
CA PRO A 257 -13.85 0.31 -10.21
C PRO A 257 -13.43 1.24 -9.07
N HIS A 258 -12.27 1.89 -9.20
CA HIS A 258 -11.89 3.00 -8.33
C HIS A 258 -12.96 4.10 -8.33
N TYR A 259 -13.04 4.90 -7.28
CA TYR A 259 -14.02 5.99 -7.14
C TYR A 259 -14.13 6.88 -8.40
N PHE A 260 -13.00 7.29 -8.97
CA PHE A 260 -12.91 8.14 -10.18
C PHE A 260 -13.30 7.42 -11.48
N ASN A 261 -13.38 6.10 -11.44
CA ASN A 261 -13.58 5.22 -12.59
C ASN A 261 -15.02 4.70 -12.68
N ARG A 262 -15.92 5.10 -11.77
CA ARG A 262 -17.30 4.59 -11.69
C ARG A 262 -18.23 5.03 -12.83
N LYS A 263 -17.81 6.01 -13.63
CA LYS A 263 -18.57 6.53 -14.79
C LYS A 263 -17.88 6.24 -16.12
N ILE A 264 -16.91 5.33 -16.16
CA ILE A 264 -16.24 4.97 -17.42
C ILE A 264 -17.23 4.20 -18.29
N ASN A 265 -17.24 4.50 -19.59
CA ASN A 265 -18.07 3.80 -20.58
C ASN A 265 -17.84 2.27 -20.56
N ASP A 266 -16.62 1.83 -20.25
CA ASP A 266 -16.18 0.44 -20.09
C ASP A 266 -16.93 -0.34 -19.00
N LEU A 267 -17.76 0.31 -18.17
CA LEU A 267 -18.64 -0.38 -17.21
C LEU A 267 -20.06 -0.59 -17.73
N LYS A 268 -20.45 0.04 -18.85
CA LYS A 268 -21.82 -0.07 -19.39
C LYS A 268 -22.16 -1.47 -19.89
N SER A 269 -21.16 -2.17 -20.40
CA SER A 269 -21.21 -3.57 -20.87
C SER A 269 -21.18 -4.58 -19.71
N VAL A 270 -20.86 -4.15 -18.49
CA VAL A 270 -20.68 -5.04 -17.33
C VAL A 270 -22.01 -5.20 -16.59
N PRO A 271 -22.46 -6.44 -16.31
CA PRO A 271 -23.62 -6.69 -15.46
C PRO A 271 -23.49 -6.03 -14.09
N LYS A 272 -24.57 -5.40 -13.59
CA LYS A 272 -24.51 -4.58 -12.36
C LYS A 272 -24.07 -5.38 -11.14
N GLU A 273 -24.48 -6.64 -11.06
CA GLU A 273 -24.14 -7.61 -10.03
C GLU A 273 -22.66 -7.96 -9.99
N GLN A 274 -21.94 -7.80 -11.10
CA GLN A 274 -20.50 -8.00 -11.20
C GLN A 274 -19.71 -6.73 -10.86
N ILE A 275 -20.37 -5.59 -10.70
CA ILE A 275 -19.71 -4.33 -10.34
C ILE A 275 -19.69 -4.17 -8.82
N LEU A 276 -18.51 -4.32 -8.22
CA LEU A 276 -18.33 -4.19 -6.77
C LEU A 276 -17.85 -2.77 -6.43
N SER A 277 -18.75 -1.97 -5.87
CA SER A 277 -18.45 -0.58 -5.47
C SER A 277 -17.37 -0.52 -4.39
N VAL A 278 -16.43 0.43 -4.52
CA VAL A 278 -15.47 0.73 -3.44
C VAL A 278 -16.13 1.35 -2.21
N GLN A 279 -17.31 1.99 -2.37
CA GLN A 279 -18.06 2.63 -1.29
C GLN A 279 -18.98 1.63 -0.58
N GLN A 280 -18.39 0.61 0.02
CA GLN A 280 -19.06 -0.35 0.90
C GLN A 280 -18.08 -0.76 2.00
N SER A 281 -18.56 -1.45 3.03
CA SER A 281 -17.66 -1.97 4.06
C SER A 281 -16.73 -3.06 3.51
N TRP A 282 -15.57 -3.21 4.12
CA TRP A 282 -14.61 -4.25 3.74
C TRP A 282 -15.16 -5.67 3.91
N GLN A 283 -15.99 -5.93 4.93
CA GLN A 283 -16.64 -7.23 5.10
C GLN A 283 -17.63 -7.52 3.95
N SER A 284 -18.42 -6.54 3.53
CA SER A 284 -19.34 -6.67 2.40
C SER A 284 -18.57 -6.88 1.09
N MET A 285 -17.45 -6.17 0.92
CA MET A 285 -16.57 -6.33 -0.24
C MET A 285 -16.05 -7.77 -0.33
N ILE A 286 -15.46 -8.31 0.75
CA ILE A 286 -14.90 -9.66 0.78
C ILE A 286 -15.97 -10.72 0.48
N LYS A 287 -17.13 -10.66 1.14
CA LYS A 287 -18.23 -11.61 0.91
C LYS A 287 -18.66 -11.65 -0.57
N LYS A 288 -18.64 -10.51 -1.25
CA LYS A 288 -18.93 -10.45 -2.69
C LYS A 288 -17.78 -10.95 -3.54
N MET A 289 -16.54 -10.57 -3.22
CA MET A 289 -15.33 -11.01 -3.93
C MET A 289 -15.19 -12.53 -3.95
N LEU A 290 -15.49 -13.21 -2.83
CA LEU A 290 -15.38 -14.66 -2.71
C LEU A 290 -16.28 -15.43 -3.68
N ARG A 291 -17.29 -14.79 -4.27
CA ARG A 291 -18.16 -15.41 -5.29
C ARG A 291 -17.62 -15.28 -6.71
N CYS A 292 -16.55 -14.51 -6.92
CA CYS A 292 -16.03 -14.19 -8.24
C CYS A 292 -14.91 -15.16 -8.62
N LYS A 293 -14.98 -15.80 -9.81
CA LYS A 293 -13.90 -16.67 -10.29
C LYS A 293 -12.60 -15.90 -10.55
N PHE A 294 -12.70 -14.63 -10.95
CA PHE A 294 -11.58 -13.68 -10.95
C PHE A 294 -12.06 -12.22 -10.90
N ILE A 295 -11.13 -11.32 -10.65
CA ILE A 295 -11.39 -9.90 -10.43
C ILE A 295 -10.62 -9.04 -11.42
N ILE A 296 -11.25 -7.97 -11.90
CA ILE A 296 -10.62 -6.90 -12.67
C ILE A 296 -10.74 -5.63 -11.83
N SER A 297 -9.62 -5.09 -11.33
CA SER A 297 -9.65 -4.01 -10.35
C SER A 297 -8.85 -2.80 -10.79
N SER A 298 -9.46 -1.61 -10.70
CA SER A 298 -8.73 -0.33 -10.71
C SER A 298 -8.53 0.25 -9.29
N SER A 299 -8.96 -0.49 -8.26
CA SER A 299 -8.67 -0.20 -6.86
C SER A 299 -7.47 -1.03 -6.38
N LEU A 300 -6.47 -0.37 -5.77
CA LEU A 300 -5.29 -1.07 -5.24
C LEU A 300 -5.67 -2.09 -4.16
N HIS A 301 -6.51 -1.70 -3.19
CA HIS A 301 -6.97 -2.66 -2.17
C HIS A 301 -7.85 -3.76 -2.76
N GLY A 302 -8.45 -3.54 -3.93
CA GLY A 302 -9.14 -4.61 -4.65
C GLY A 302 -8.15 -5.66 -5.17
N VAL A 303 -6.97 -5.22 -5.63
CA VAL A 303 -5.87 -6.13 -6.00
C VAL A 303 -5.32 -6.84 -4.77
N ILE A 304 -4.95 -6.09 -3.72
CA ILE A 304 -4.35 -6.63 -2.48
C ILE A 304 -5.26 -7.70 -1.85
N LEU A 305 -6.56 -7.41 -1.69
CA LEU A 305 -7.49 -8.38 -1.13
C LEU A 305 -7.68 -9.59 -2.06
N SER A 306 -7.68 -9.40 -3.38
CA SER A 306 -7.82 -10.55 -4.28
C SER A 306 -6.62 -11.50 -4.14
N GLU A 307 -5.41 -10.95 -4.14
CA GLU A 307 -4.20 -11.75 -4.00
C GLU A 307 -4.09 -12.43 -2.63
N SER A 308 -4.49 -11.75 -1.55
CA SER A 308 -4.47 -12.35 -0.21
C SER A 308 -5.44 -13.52 -0.07
N PHE A 309 -6.63 -13.42 -0.65
CA PHE A 309 -7.62 -14.51 -0.69
C PHE A 309 -7.35 -15.56 -1.77
N GLY A 310 -6.28 -15.43 -2.56
CA GLY A 310 -5.97 -16.35 -3.66
C GLY A 310 -6.96 -16.28 -4.82
N ILE A 311 -7.66 -15.15 -4.99
CA ILE A 311 -8.56 -14.89 -6.11
C ILE A 311 -7.72 -14.31 -7.28
N PRO A 312 -7.79 -14.87 -8.49
CA PRO A 312 -7.08 -14.31 -9.64
C PRO A 312 -7.50 -12.87 -9.90
N VAL A 313 -6.54 -11.98 -10.15
CA VAL A 313 -6.82 -10.55 -10.35
C VAL A 313 -6.01 -9.91 -11.45
N ARG A 314 -6.68 -9.10 -12.28
CA ARG A 314 -6.05 -8.21 -13.26
C ARG A 314 -6.12 -6.77 -12.80
N TRP A 315 -4.99 -6.06 -12.89
CA TRP A 315 -4.97 -4.63 -12.66
C TRP A 315 -5.52 -3.88 -13.87
N LEU A 316 -6.68 -3.23 -13.71
CA LEU A 316 -7.22 -2.31 -14.69
C LEU A 316 -6.49 -0.96 -14.59
N SER A 317 -5.47 -0.80 -15.43
CA SER A 317 -4.51 0.32 -15.39
C SER A 317 -5.01 1.59 -16.09
N ARG A 318 -6.15 1.55 -16.81
CA ARG A 318 -6.56 2.68 -17.65
C ARG A 318 -7.10 3.86 -16.83
N ASN A 319 -6.62 5.06 -17.23
CA ASN A 319 -6.88 6.42 -16.76
C ASN A 319 -5.78 7.04 -15.87
N ASN A 320 -5.16 8.11 -16.39
CA ASN A 320 -4.18 9.01 -15.74
C ASN A 320 -4.66 9.66 -14.42
N ARG A 321 -5.87 9.36 -13.94
CA ARG A 321 -6.45 9.90 -12.72
C ARG A 321 -6.19 9.02 -11.50
N VAL A 322 -5.89 7.74 -11.69
CA VAL A 322 -5.44 6.85 -10.61
C VAL A 322 -3.93 6.76 -10.71
N ALA A 323 -3.22 7.19 -9.67
CA ALA A 323 -1.76 7.22 -9.67
C ALA A 323 -1.18 5.79 -9.86
N PRO A 324 -0.47 5.50 -10.96
CA PRO A 324 0.11 4.17 -11.20
C PRO A 324 1.18 3.81 -10.18
N PHE A 325 1.83 4.81 -9.60
CA PHE A 325 2.91 4.65 -8.62
C PHE A 325 2.56 3.65 -7.52
N LYS A 326 1.38 3.78 -6.89
CA LYS A 326 1.00 2.89 -5.77
C LYS A 326 0.82 1.42 -6.17
N PHE A 327 0.45 1.16 -7.42
CA PHE A 327 0.33 -0.19 -7.95
C PHE A 327 1.70 -0.78 -8.22
N HIS A 328 2.56 -0.05 -8.94
CA HIS A 328 3.93 -0.50 -9.17
C HIS A 328 4.71 -0.69 -7.87
N ASP A 329 4.52 0.19 -6.89
CA ASP A 329 5.12 0.06 -5.57
C ASP A 329 4.70 -1.24 -4.88
N TYR A 330 3.42 -1.59 -4.95
CA TYR A 330 2.90 -2.86 -4.42
C TYR A 330 3.42 -4.08 -5.19
N PHE A 331 3.30 -4.11 -6.51
CA PHE A 331 3.74 -5.25 -7.31
C PHE A 331 5.26 -5.48 -7.24
N GLU A 332 6.06 -4.41 -7.13
CA GLU A 332 7.50 -4.52 -6.92
C GLU A 332 7.85 -5.13 -5.56
N SER A 333 6.94 -5.20 -4.58
CA SER A 333 7.15 -5.95 -3.33
C SER A 333 7.08 -7.48 -3.50
N PHE A 334 6.62 -7.95 -4.65
CA PHE A 334 6.66 -9.35 -5.08
C PHE A 334 7.71 -9.59 -6.17
N GLY A 335 8.51 -8.58 -6.50
CA GLY A 335 9.55 -8.67 -7.52
C GLY A 335 9.05 -8.46 -8.96
N TYR A 336 7.77 -8.19 -9.16
CA TYR A 336 7.20 -7.90 -10.49
C TYR A 336 7.60 -6.51 -10.97
N ARG A 337 8.07 -6.41 -12.22
CA ARG A 337 8.62 -5.18 -12.81
C ARG A 337 7.97 -4.75 -14.11
N ASN A 338 7.25 -5.64 -14.80
CA ASN A 338 6.64 -5.32 -16.09
C ASN A 338 5.13 -5.62 -16.14
N ALA A 339 4.46 -5.04 -17.14
CA ALA A 339 3.01 -5.14 -17.31
C ALA A 339 2.50 -6.58 -17.45
N THR A 340 3.30 -7.46 -18.08
CA THR A 340 2.96 -8.87 -18.30
C THR A 340 2.95 -9.64 -16.98
N GLU A 341 3.99 -9.45 -16.15
CA GLU A 341 4.08 -10.03 -14.80
C GLU A 341 2.95 -9.54 -13.90
N ILE A 342 2.59 -8.26 -14.04
CA ILE A 342 1.53 -7.62 -13.25
C ILE A 342 0.11 -8.05 -13.74
N GLY A 343 0.00 -8.62 -14.94
CA GLY A 343 -1.29 -8.96 -15.53
C GLY A 343 -2.20 -7.74 -15.76
N SER A 344 -1.61 -6.57 -16.06
CA SER A 344 -2.37 -5.33 -16.24
C SER A 344 -3.13 -5.31 -17.57
N VAL A 345 -4.34 -4.75 -17.56
CA VAL A 345 -5.19 -4.56 -18.74
C VAL A 345 -5.68 -3.12 -18.85
N SER A 346 -6.02 -2.72 -20.07
CA SER A 346 -6.52 -1.38 -20.38
C SER A 346 -8.04 -1.30 -20.36
N THR A 347 -8.76 -2.38 -20.65
CA THR A 347 -10.23 -2.40 -20.57
C THR A 347 -10.75 -3.62 -19.83
N VAL A 348 -12.04 -3.57 -19.44
CA VAL A 348 -12.71 -4.73 -18.87
C VAL A 348 -12.85 -5.82 -19.91
N GLU A 349 -13.19 -5.46 -21.16
CA GLU A 349 -13.35 -6.40 -22.27
C GLU A 349 -12.05 -7.18 -22.55
N GLU A 350 -10.90 -6.49 -22.52
CA GLU A 350 -9.59 -7.12 -22.63
C GLU A 350 -9.34 -8.08 -21.46
N GLY A 351 -9.61 -7.65 -20.22
CA GLY A 351 -9.46 -8.48 -19.04
C GLY A 351 -10.34 -9.74 -19.06
N VAL A 352 -11.57 -9.63 -19.58
CA VAL A 352 -12.48 -10.76 -19.78
C VAL A 352 -11.96 -11.69 -20.87
N ALA A 353 -11.53 -11.15 -22.01
CA ALA A 353 -11.00 -11.93 -23.12
C ALA A 353 -9.73 -12.71 -22.74
N MET A 354 -8.87 -12.13 -21.90
CA MET A 354 -7.66 -12.79 -21.39
C MET A 354 -7.94 -13.80 -20.27
N GLY A 355 -9.14 -13.81 -19.68
CA GLY A 355 -9.51 -14.71 -18.58
C GLY A 355 -8.71 -14.50 -17.28
N PRO A 356 -8.81 -15.41 -16.30
CA PRO A 356 -8.07 -15.30 -15.04
C PRO A 356 -6.55 -15.42 -15.23
N PRO A 357 -5.73 -14.55 -14.60
CA PRO A 357 -4.27 -14.76 -14.54
C PRO A 357 -3.90 -15.84 -13.52
N ALA A 358 -2.62 -16.21 -13.44
CA ALA A 358 -2.12 -17.05 -12.35
C ALA A 358 -2.25 -16.31 -11.00
N VAL A 359 -2.48 -17.07 -9.94
CA VAL A 359 -2.50 -16.57 -8.56
C VAL A 359 -1.13 -16.71 -7.91
N LEU A 360 -0.88 -15.93 -6.85
CA LEU A 360 0.26 -16.18 -5.97
C LEU A 360 0.21 -17.62 -5.45
N THR A 361 1.35 -18.27 -5.33
CA THR A 361 1.42 -19.59 -4.68
C THR A 361 1.17 -19.44 -3.18
N GLU A 362 0.79 -20.53 -2.52
CA GLU A 362 0.60 -20.51 -1.06
C GLU A 362 1.89 -20.10 -0.34
N ALA A 363 3.05 -20.60 -0.79
CA ALA A 363 4.35 -20.23 -0.23
C ALA A 363 4.60 -18.71 -0.30
N VAL A 364 4.33 -18.07 -1.45
CA VAL A 364 4.50 -16.62 -1.61
C VAL A 364 3.52 -15.83 -0.73
N ARG A 365 2.27 -16.31 -0.58
CA ARG A 365 1.31 -15.67 0.35
C ARG A 365 1.79 -15.76 1.79
N GLN A 366 2.27 -16.92 2.24
CA GLN A 366 2.73 -17.12 3.61
C GLN A 366 4.01 -16.33 3.90
N GLU A 367 4.94 -16.25 2.94
CA GLU A 367 6.11 -15.38 3.05
C GLU A 367 5.67 -13.92 3.23
N GLN A 368 4.72 -13.43 2.43
CA GLN A 368 4.21 -12.07 2.54
C GLN A 368 3.53 -11.81 3.90
N VAL A 369 2.73 -12.76 4.40
CA VAL A 369 2.12 -12.68 5.74
C VAL A 369 3.20 -12.55 6.81
N SER A 370 4.21 -13.42 6.77
CA SER A 370 5.33 -13.41 7.71
C SER A 370 6.10 -12.08 7.67
N ARG A 371 6.43 -11.59 6.46
CA ARG A 371 7.13 -10.31 6.25
C ARG A 371 6.36 -9.11 6.81
N ILE A 372 5.04 -9.10 6.72
CA ILE A 372 4.24 -8.01 7.27
C ILE A 372 4.15 -8.13 8.80
N LEU A 373 3.87 -9.31 9.35
CA LEU A 373 3.70 -9.52 10.79
C LEU A 373 5.01 -9.32 11.58
N GLN A 374 6.17 -9.70 11.03
CA GLN A 374 7.47 -9.50 11.70
C GLN A 374 7.81 -8.01 11.91
N THR A 375 7.22 -7.12 11.11
CA THR A 375 7.42 -5.67 11.23
C THR A 375 6.33 -4.99 12.05
N PHE A 376 5.35 -5.74 12.58
CA PHE A 376 4.29 -5.16 13.39
C PHE A 376 4.86 -4.52 14.67
N PRO A 377 4.47 -3.28 15.00
CA PRO A 377 5.09 -2.52 16.08
C PRO A 377 4.53 -2.87 17.46
N TYR A 378 4.71 -4.12 17.92
CA TYR A 378 4.21 -4.59 19.23
C TYR A 378 4.65 -3.69 20.40
N ALA A 379 5.84 -3.09 20.32
CA ALA A 379 6.39 -2.19 21.34
C ALA A 379 5.56 -0.89 21.55
N LEU A 380 4.63 -0.57 20.65
CA LEU A 380 3.69 0.55 20.85
C LEU A 380 2.56 0.21 21.81
N PHE A 381 2.42 -1.05 22.20
CA PHE A 381 1.32 -1.52 23.03
C PHE A 381 1.83 -2.02 24.38
N THR A 382 1.05 -1.75 25.41
CA THR A 382 1.23 -2.33 26.74
C THR A 382 0.13 -3.33 26.99
N VAL A 383 0.49 -4.44 27.63
CA VAL A 383 -0.43 -5.48 28.10
C VAL A 383 -0.24 -5.58 29.60
N ALA A 384 -1.13 -4.94 30.35
CA ALA A 384 -1.07 -4.91 31.82
C ALA A 384 -2.17 -5.76 32.40
N GLY A 385 -1.90 -6.48 33.49
CA GLY A 385 -2.91 -7.18 34.27
C GLY A 385 -3.81 -6.23 35.05
N SER A 386 -5.01 -6.67 35.42
CA SER A 386 -5.94 -5.91 36.27
C SER A 386 -5.40 -5.61 37.68
N ASP A 387 -4.25 -6.19 38.06
CA ASP A 387 -3.75 -6.17 39.45
C ASP A 387 -2.56 -5.21 39.68
N ALA A 388 -2.34 -4.24 38.79
CA ALA A 388 -1.36 -3.17 39.04
C ALA A 388 -1.96 -2.04 39.89
N THR A 389 -2.42 -2.39 41.10
CA THR A 389 -2.56 -1.45 42.23
C THR A 389 -1.79 -2.01 43.42
N SER A 390 -0.59 -1.50 43.62
CA SER A 390 0.01 -1.30 44.94
C SER A 390 1.02 -0.17 44.87
#